data_AF-A0A7S2HND8-F1
#
_entry.id   AF-A0A7S2HND8-F1
#
_cell.length_a   1.000
_cell.length_b   1.000
_cell.length_c   1.000
_cell.angle_alpha   90.00
_cell.angle_beta   90.00
_cell.angle_gamma   90.00
#
_symmetry.space_group_name_H-M   'P 1'
#
loop_
_entity.id
_entity.type
_entity.pdbx_description
1 polymer ?
#
loop_
_entity_poly.entity_id
_entity_poly.type
_entity_poly.pdbx_seq_one_letter_code
_entity_poly.pdbx_strand_id
1 'polypeptide(L)'
;ADSLTTSGFAASEQNKAGSWQKAAIAQYMANRGSTGPARVNTAQRAVPDVSAYDDEINIIQGGTSASVSGTSAACPMVAGMLGQINAALAAAGQHTTLGFVNPLLYSQQAAFLDITKGNNRGV
;
A
#
# COMPACT_ATOMS: atom_id res chain seq x y z
N ALA A 1 -3.70 5.33 -20.91
CA ALA A 1 -3.77 5.79 -19.51
C ALA A 1 -4.79 4.88 -18.85
N ASP A 2 -4.34 4.00 -17.97
CA ASP A 2 -5.27 3.30 -17.09
C ASP A 2 -5.77 4.35 -16.09
N SER A 3 -7.07 4.65 -16.14
CA SER A 3 -7.70 5.68 -15.33
C SER A 3 -8.36 5.12 -14.07
N LEU A 4 -8.00 3.91 -13.62
CA LEU A 4 -8.76 3.19 -12.61
C LEU A 4 -8.00 2.95 -11.29
N THR A 5 -6.68 3.19 -11.24
CA THR A 5 -5.95 3.12 -9.96
C THR A 5 -6.03 4.44 -9.20
N THR A 6 -6.74 4.46 -8.06
CA THR A 6 -6.85 5.62 -7.16
C THR A 6 -5.67 5.77 -6.18
N SER A 7 -4.67 4.88 -6.27
CA SER A 7 -3.52 4.87 -5.36
C SER A 7 -2.56 6.03 -5.66
N GLY A 8 -2.67 7.12 -4.89
CA GLY A 8 -1.81 8.28 -5.04
C GLY A 8 -0.54 8.21 -4.19
N PHE A 9 0.62 8.53 -4.79
CA PHE A 9 1.79 8.88 -3.99
C PHE A 9 1.69 10.33 -3.53
N ALA A 10 1.53 10.54 -2.22
CA ALA A 10 1.54 11.86 -1.60
C ALA A 10 2.47 11.86 -0.38
N ALA A 11 3.20 12.94 -0.17
CA ALA A 11 3.78 13.20 1.15
C ALA A 11 2.70 13.83 2.03
N SER A 12 2.47 13.30 3.21
CA SER A 12 1.61 13.91 4.21
C SER A 12 2.21 15.25 4.62
N GLU A 13 1.49 16.35 4.40
CA GLU A 13 1.95 17.68 4.82
C GLU A 13 2.08 17.82 6.34
N GLN A 14 1.49 16.88 7.09
CA GLN A 14 1.31 16.95 8.55
C GLN A 14 2.24 16.00 9.31
N ASN A 15 2.52 14.81 8.76
CA ASN A 15 3.21 13.74 9.47
C ASN A 15 4.66 13.57 9.02
N LYS A 16 5.58 13.43 9.98
CA LYS A 16 6.98 13.11 9.70
C LYS A 16 7.13 11.66 9.23
N ALA A 17 8.09 11.42 8.35
CA ALA A 17 8.45 10.06 7.93
C ALA A 17 8.95 9.26 9.14
N GLY A 18 8.33 8.09 9.38
CA GLY A 18 8.82 7.11 10.34
C GLY A 18 10.21 6.60 9.92
N SER A 19 11.03 6.18 10.89
CA SER A 19 12.40 5.70 10.61
C SER A 19 12.42 4.54 9.62
N TRP A 20 11.41 3.65 9.68
CA TRP A 20 11.21 2.52 8.76
C TRP A 20 11.01 2.92 7.30
N GLN A 21 10.54 4.14 7.02
CA GLN A 21 10.18 4.59 5.67
C GLN A 21 11.27 5.44 5.00
N LYS A 22 12.18 6.06 5.77
CA LYS A 22 13.14 7.05 5.26
C LYS A 22 14.01 6.52 4.11
N ALA A 23 14.48 5.27 4.21
CA ALA A 23 15.29 4.66 3.16
C ALA A 23 14.52 4.49 1.84
N ALA A 24 13.26 4.05 1.91
CA ALA A 24 12.41 3.89 0.74
C ALA A 24 12.10 5.23 0.06
N ILE A 25 11.85 6.29 0.85
CA ILE A 25 11.67 7.66 0.30
C ILE A 25 12.94 8.10 -0.43
N ALA A 26 14.12 7.93 0.17
CA ALA A 26 15.38 8.32 -0.46
C ALA A 26 15.62 7.56 -1.78
N GLN A 27 15.35 6.25 -1.79
CA GLN A 27 15.47 5.40 -2.97
C GLN A 27 14.50 5.81 -4.09
N TYR A 28 13.23 6.07 -3.76
CA TYR A 28 12.26 6.57 -4.72
C TYR A 28 12.72 7.89 -5.35
N MET A 29 13.21 8.83 -4.54
CA MET A 29 13.67 10.13 -5.00
C MET A 29 14.88 10.05 -5.94
N ALA A 30 15.75 9.06 -5.75
CA ALA A 30 16.86 8.78 -6.65
C ALA A 30 16.40 8.18 -7.99
N ASN A 31 15.31 7.41 -8.00
CA ASN A 31 14.92 6.56 -9.13
C ASN A 31 13.67 7.04 -9.91
N ARG A 32 12.91 8.03 -9.39
CA ARG A 32 11.59 8.46 -9.92
C ARG A 32 11.57 9.04 -11.34
N GLY A 33 12.73 9.29 -11.94
CA GLY A 33 12.83 9.95 -13.26
C GLY A 33 12.19 11.35 -13.31
N SER A 34 11.97 11.86 -14.52
CA SER A 34 11.40 13.20 -14.76
C SER A 34 9.86 13.25 -14.63
N THR A 35 9.21 12.11 -14.47
CA THR A 35 7.74 11.99 -14.39
C THR A 35 7.20 11.91 -12.96
N GLY A 36 8.06 11.76 -11.95
CA GLY A 36 7.66 11.79 -10.54
C GLY A 36 7.18 13.18 -10.07
N PRO A 37 6.47 13.27 -8.93
CA PRO A 37 6.01 14.55 -8.38
C PRO A 37 7.18 15.52 -8.16
N ALA A 38 7.02 16.75 -8.67
CA ALA A 38 8.08 17.76 -8.69
C ALA A 38 8.60 18.13 -7.29
N ARG A 39 7.75 18.02 -6.25
CA ARG A 39 8.08 18.35 -4.86
C ARG A 39 7.56 17.25 -3.93
N VAL A 40 8.47 16.42 -3.43
CA VAL A 40 8.21 15.51 -2.32
C VAL A 40 9.08 16.01 -1.17
N ASN A 41 8.45 16.40 -0.06
CA ASN A 41 9.20 16.66 1.16
C ASN A 41 9.66 15.32 1.73
N THR A 42 10.94 15.01 1.62
CA THR A 42 11.51 13.73 2.03
C THR A 42 11.52 13.53 3.55
N ALA A 43 11.29 14.60 4.32
CA ALA A 43 11.12 14.52 5.77
C ALA A 43 9.70 14.09 6.20
N GLN A 44 8.75 14.05 5.27
CA GLN A 44 7.34 13.75 5.51
C GLN A 44 6.96 12.31 5.13
N ARG A 45 5.93 11.77 5.78
CA ARG A 45 5.40 10.42 5.53
C ARG A 45 4.89 10.33 4.10
N ALA A 46 5.42 9.41 3.30
CA ALA A 46 4.96 9.16 1.94
C ALA A 46 3.84 8.11 1.95
N VAL A 47 2.75 8.26 1.18
CA VAL A 47 1.69 7.25 1.00
C VAL A 47 1.73 6.65 -0.41
N PRO A 48 1.07 5.49 -0.64
CA PRO A 48 0.70 4.49 0.36
C PRO A 48 1.93 3.68 0.83
N ASP A 49 1.75 2.77 1.80
CA ASP A 49 2.81 1.82 2.21
C ASP A 49 2.79 0.53 1.37
N VAL A 50 1.60 0.09 0.95
CA VAL A 50 1.36 -1.06 0.05
C VAL A 50 0.20 -0.74 -0.88
N SER A 51 0.10 -1.49 -1.98
CA SER A 51 -1.07 -1.49 -2.86
C SER A 51 -1.60 -2.90 -3.03
N ALA A 52 -2.89 -3.01 -3.38
CA ALA A 52 -3.53 -4.26 -3.75
C ALA A 52 -4.55 -3.97 -4.85
N TYR A 53 -5.03 -5.02 -5.51
CA TYR A 53 -6.02 -4.91 -6.56
C TYR A 53 -7.27 -4.21 -6.05
N ASP A 54 -7.73 -3.19 -6.78
CA ASP A 54 -8.79 -2.29 -6.34
C ASP A 54 -9.84 -2.00 -7.41
N ASP A 55 -9.90 -2.76 -8.50
CA ASP A 55 -10.79 -2.46 -9.63
C ASP A 55 -11.68 -3.63 -10.05
N GLU A 56 -12.92 -3.36 -10.46
CA GLU A 56 -13.88 -4.37 -10.93
C GLU A 56 -14.03 -5.60 -10.01
N ILE A 57 -14.08 -5.37 -8.69
CA ILE A 57 -14.20 -6.42 -7.69
C ILE A 57 -15.66 -6.81 -7.54
N ASN A 58 -15.98 -8.08 -7.83
CA ASN A 58 -17.32 -8.60 -7.70
C ASN A 58 -17.70 -8.82 -6.23
N ILE A 59 -18.87 -8.31 -5.84
CA ILE A 59 -19.45 -8.45 -4.51
C ILE A 59 -20.93 -8.86 -4.62
N ILE A 60 -21.49 -9.32 -3.51
CA ILE A 60 -22.94 -9.41 -3.33
C ILE A 60 -23.39 -8.26 -2.43
N GLN A 61 -24.24 -7.38 -2.97
CA GLN A 61 -24.79 -6.25 -2.24
C GLN A 61 -26.31 -6.34 -2.25
N GLY A 62 -26.95 -6.44 -1.08
CA GLY A 62 -28.41 -6.57 -0.99
C GLY A 62 -28.97 -7.83 -1.69
N GLY A 63 -28.17 -8.89 -1.80
CA GLY A 63 -28.57 -10.15 -2.45
C GLY A 63 -28.35 -10.20 -3.96
N THR A 64 -27.86 -9.13 -4.59
CA THR A 64 -27.53 -9.10 -6.03
C THR A 64 -26.04 -8.97 -6.27
N SER A 65 -25.57 -9.47 -7.41
CA SER A 65 -24.19 -9.27 -7.85
C SER A 65 -23.97 -7.81 -8.25
N ALA A 66 -22.88 -7.22 -7.77
CA ALA A 66 -22.42 -5.89 -8.11
C ALA A 66 -20.91 -5.90 -8.29
N SER A 67 -20.38 -4.92 -9.02
CA SER A 67 -18.94 -4.70 -9.17
C SER A 67 -18.58 -3.38 -8.52
N VAL A 68 -17.48 -3.36 -7.76
CA VAL A 68 -16.98 -2.17 -7.06
C VAL A 68 -15.49 -1.96 -7.32
N SER A 69 -15.08 -0.69 -7.30
CA SER A 69 -13.68 -0.28 -7.42
C SER A 69 -13.31 0.69 -6.29
N GLY A 70 -12.01 0.94 -6.14
CA GLY A 70 -11.41 1.86 -5.20
C GLY A 70 -10.68 1.19 -4.03
N THR A 71 -9.78 1.96 -3.39
CA THR A 71 -8.96 1.49 -2.27
C THR A 71 -9.75 0.97 -1.07
N SER A 72 -11.03 1.33 -0.95
CA SER A 72 -11.97 0.75 0.01
C SER A 72 -12.08 -0.77 -0.11
N ALA A 73 -11.93 -1.32 -1.32
CA ALA A 73 -11.94 -2.75 -1.57
C ALA A 73 -10.55 -3.38 -1.40
N ALA A 74 -9.47 -2.65 -1.70
CA ALA A 74 -8.10 -3.10 -1.44
C ALA A 74 -7.77 -3.24 0.07
N CYS A 75 -8.26 -2.31 0.90
CA CYS A 75 -8.02 -2.29 2.34
C CYS A 75 -8.40 -3.63 3.04
N PRO A 76 -9.63 -4.15 2.91
CA PRO A 76 -10.00 -5.43 3.51
C PRO A 76 -9.27 -6.64 2.90
N MET A 77 -8.81 -6.57 1.64
CA MET A 77 -7.96 -7.64 1.07
C MET A 77 -6.63 -7.75 1.82
N VAL A 78 -5.93 -6.63 2.00
CA VAL A 78 -4.66 -6.60 2.76
C VAL A 78 -4.90 -7.02 4.22
N ALA A 79 -5.99 -6.56 4.83
CA ALA A 79 -6.36 -6.99 6.19
C ALA A 79 -6.57 -8.52 6.28
N GLY A 80 -7.23 -9.12 5.30
CA GLY A 80 -7.40 -10.57 5.20
C GLY A 80 -6.08 -11.32 5.09
N MET A 81 -5.15 -10.84 4.24
CA MET A 81 -3.80 -11.41 4.12
C MET A 81 -3.04 -11.37 5.45
N LEU A 82 -3.00 -10.21 6.12
CA LEU A 82 -2.36 -10.08 7.44
C LEU A 82 -3.03 -10.95 8.51
N GLY A 83 -4.35 -11.13 8.43
CA GLY A 83 -5.11 -12.05 9.28
C GLY A 83 -4.68 -13.51 9.12
N GLN A 84 -4.47 -13.96 7.87
CA GLN A 84 -3.94 -15.30 7.60
C GLN A 84 -2.52 -15.49 8.12
N ILE A 85 -1.66 -14.45 8.02
CA ILE A 85 -0.32 -14.51 8.60
C ILE A 85 -0.40 -14.64 10.13
N ASN A 86 -1.25 -13.85 10.80
CA ASN A 86 -1.47 -13.99 12.24
C ASN A 86 -1.97 -15.39 12.63
N ALA A 87 -2.88 -15.97 11.84
CA ALA A 87 -3.36 -17.34 12.06
C ALA A 87 -2.24 -18.38 11.92
N ALA A 88 -1.37 -18.23 10.92
CA ALA A 88 -0.20 -19.10 10.73
C ALA A 88 0.81 -18.96 11.88
N LEU A 89 1.07 -17.75 12.36
CA LEU A 89 1.93 -17.50 13.52
C LEU A 89 1.38 -18.17 14.77
N ALA A 90 0.07 -18.04 15.03
CA ALA A 90 -0.60 -18.71 16.14
C ALA A 90 -0.53 -20.24 16.05
N ALA A 91 -0.74 -20.80 14.87
CA ALA A 91 -0.60 -22.24 14.62
C ALA A 91 0.84 -22.74 14.84
N ALA A 92 1.84 -21.89 14.60
CA ALA A 92 3.24 -22.15 14.89
C ALA A 92 3.64 -21.93 16.36
N GLY A 93 2.67 -21.68 17.25
CA GLY A 93 2.90 -21.46 18.69
C GLY A 93 3.38 -20.05 19.04
N GLN A 94 3.32 -19.09 18.12
CA GLN A 94 3.59 -17.69 18.44
C GLN A 94 2.35 -17.01 18.99
N HIS A 95 2.47 -16.40 20.17
CA HIS A 95 1.35 -15.75 20.86
C HIS A 95 1.26 -14.24 20.62
N THR A 96 2.16 -13.68 19.81
CA THR A 96 2.17 -12.25 19.45
C THR A 96 1.70 -12.09 18.01
N THR A 97 0.74 -11.18 17.80
CA THR A 97 0.27 -10.82 16.46
C THR A 97 1.14 -9.72 15.85
N LEU A 98 1.07 -9.54 14.53
CA LEU A 98 1.88 -8.58 13.79
C LEU A 98 1.73 -7.13 14.27
N GLY A 99 0.56 -6.75 14.81
CA GLY A 99 0.31 -5.41 15.34
C GLY A 99 0.58 -4.29 14.33
N PHE A 100 1.43 -3.32 14.71
CA PHE A 100 1.86 -2.24 13.82
C PHE A 100 2.86 -2.77 12.78
N VAL A 101 2.39 -2.99 11.56
CA VAL A 101 3.13 -3.76 10.56
C VAL A 101 4.15 -2.97 9.75
N ASN A 102 4.11 -1.63 9.70
CA ASN A 102 4.96 -0.88 8.77
C ASN A 102 6.46 -1.22 8.90
N PRO A 103 7.09 -1.27 10.09
CA PRO A 103 8.50 -1.66 10.19
C PRO A 103 8.81 -3.02 9.55
N LEU A 104 7.91 -4.01 9.70
CA LEU A 104 8.04 -5.32 9.08
C LEU A 104 7.97 -5.21 7.55
N LEU A 105 6.95 -4.52 7.02
CA LEU A 105 6.74 -4.38 5.57
C LEU A 105 8.00 -3.81 4.87
N TYR A 106 8.58 -2.75 5.42
CA TYR A 106 9.77 -2.10 4.84
C TYR A 106 11.05 -2.95 4.99
N SER A 107 11.08 -3.89 5.94
CA SER A 107 12.19 -4.85 6.10
C SER A 107 12.09 -6.06 5.16
N GLN A 108 10.92 -6.32 4.57
CA GLN A 108 10.62 -7.52 3.78
C GLN A 108 10.30 -7.20 2.31
N GLN A 109 11.08 -6.34 1.67
CA GLN A 109 10.82 -5.88 0.29
C GLN A 109 10.70 -7.04 -0.72
N ALA A 110 11.45 -8.13 -0.52
CA ALA A 110 11.41 -9.31 -1.38
C ALA A 110 10.07 -10.09 -1.32
N ALA A 111 9.22 -9.82 -0.34
CA ALA A 111 7.91 -10.45 -0.22
C ALA A 111 6.83 -9.78 -1.10
N PHE A 112 7.14 -8.67 -1.76
CA PHE A 112 6.19 -7.88 -2.54
C PHE A 112 6.43 -7.98 -4.03
N LEU A 113 5.35 -7.85 -4.79
CA LEU A 113 5.41 -7.59 -6.22
C LEU A 113 5.67 -6.09 -6.45
N ASP A 114 6.75 -5.76 -7.16
CA ASP A 114 7.10 -4.37 -7.49
C ASP A 114 6.29 -3.86 -8.68
N ILE A 115 5.49 -2.82 -8.45
CA ILE A 115 4.64 -2.19 -9.46
C ILE A 115 5.38 -1.01 -10.09
N THR A 116 5.91 -1.20 -11.30
CA THR A 116 6.82 -0.24 -11.97
C THR A 116 6.18 0.51 -13.15
N LYS A 117 4.94 0.18 -13.51
CA LYS A 117 4.21 0.80 -14.63
C LYS A 117 2.89 1.41 -14.14
N GLY A 118 2.57 2.58 -14.67
CA GLY A 118 1.38 3.34 -14.29
C GLY A 118 1.74 4.69 -13.66
N ASN A 119 0.74 5.54 -13.47
CA ASN A 119 0.84 6.76 -12.67
C ASN A 119 -0.55 7.15 -12.16
N ASN A 120 -0.60 7.99 -11.13
CA ASN A 120 -1.82 8.41 -10.46
C ASN A 120 -2.25 9.84 -10.83
N ARG A 121 -1.93 10.32 -12.05
CA ARG A 121 -2.16 11.74 -12.45
C ARG A 121 -3.63 12.07 -12.79
N GLY A 122 -4.55 11.12 -12.65
CA GLY A 122 -5.98 11.30 -12.86
C GLY A 122 -6.75 11.72 -11.60
N VAL A 123 -6.05 11.89 -10.47
CA VAL A 123 -6.54 12.44 -9.19
C VAL A 123 -5.60 13.54 -8.71
#